data_AF-A0A395YM94-F1
#
_entry.id   AF-A0A395YM94-F1
#
_cell.length_a   1.000
_cell.length_b   1.000
_cell.length_c   1.000
_cell.angle_alpha   90.00
_cell.angle_beta   90.00
_cell.angle_gamma   90.00
#
_symmetry.space_group_name_H-M   'P 1'
#
loop_
_entity.id
_entity.type
_entity.pdbx_description
1 polymer ?
#
loop_
_entity_poly.entity_id
_entity_poly.type
_entity_poly.pdbx_seq_one_letter_code
_entity_poly.pdbx_strand_id
1 'polypeptide(L)' 'MREAQDIIPSISKLNILRSWSGFEGFTPERLPYIGEVENHPGIYYAVTGFCGYAIGPAAAAHLIKCIKGEEYFNVAST' A
#
# COMPACT_ATOMS: atom_id res chain seq x y z
N MET A 1 -19.51 5.58 13.87
CA MET A 1 -20.36 4.76 14.76
C MET A 1 -21.78 4.60 14.25
N ARG A 2 -22.46 5.67 13.80
CA ARG A 2 -23.81 5.58 13.23
C ARG A 2 -23.95 4.51 12.13
N GLU A 3 -23.16 4.61 11.05
CA GLU A 3 -23.22 3.65 9.94
C GLU A 3 -23.02 2.18 10.39
N ALA A 4 -22.12 1.95 11.36
CA ALA A 4 -21.88 0.60 11.87
C ALA A 4 -23.04 0.07 12.73
N GLN A 5 -23.78 0.94 13.42
CA GLN A 5 -24.99 0.58 14.17
C GLN A 5 -26.17 0.27 13.23
N ASP A 6 -26.26 0.96 12.09
CA ASP A 6 -27.28 0.69 11.08
C ASP A 6 -27.10 -0.71 10.47
N ILE A 7 -25.84 -1.16 10.30
CA ILE A 7 -25.50 -2.50 9.78
C ILE A 7 -25.61 -3.57 10.89
N ILE A 8 -25.10 -3.29 12.10
CA ILE A 8 -25.07 -4.23 13.22
C ILE A 8 -25.59 -3.54 14.49
N PRO A 9 -26.92 -3.55 14.76
CA PRO A 9 -27.53 -2.77 15.84
C PRO A 9 -27.03 -3.12 17.25
N SER A 10 -26.61 -4.36 17.47
CA SER A 10 -26.14 -4.84 18.77
C SER A 10 -24.84 -4.15 19.24
N ILE A 11 -24.04 -3.56 18.33
CA ILE A 11 -22.79 -2.88 18.72
C ILE A 11 -23.05 -1.60 19.52
N SER A 12 -24.26 -1.04 19.47
CA SER A 12 -24.65 0.16 20.23
C SER A 12 -24.48 0.00 21.75
N LYS A 13 -24.43 -1.24 22.23
CA LYS A 13 -24.25 -1.59 23.65
C LYS A 13 -22.79 -1.72 24.06
N LEU A 14 -21.84 -1.63 23.12
CA LEU A 14 -20.42 -1.84 23.36
C LEU A 14 -19.69 -0.52 23.65
N ASN A 15 -18.65 -0.59 24.49
CA ASN A 15 -17.74 0.53 24.74
C ASN A 15 -16.66 0.61 23.67
N ILE A 16 -16.39 1.80 23.13
CA ILE A 16 -15.24 2.05 22.27
C ILE A 16 -14.00 2.12 23.14
N LEU A 17 -13.12 1.13 23.03
CA LEU A 17 -11.90 1.09 23.84
C LEU A 17 -10.84 2.05 23.32
N ARG A 18 -10.65 2.13 21.99
CA ARG A 18 -9.70 3.02 21.31
C ARG A 18 -10.18 3.42 19.92
N SER A 19 -9.67 4.56 19.45
CA SER A 19 -9.80 5.05 18.07
C SER A 19 -8.42 5.46 17.58
N TRP A 20 -8.15 5.25 16.30
CA TRP A 20 -6.87 5.55 15.67
C TRP A 20 -7.13 6.29 14.36
N SER A 21 -6.39 7.37 14.15
CA SER A 21 -6.25 7.96 12.83
C SER A 21 -5.02 7.37 12.14
N GLY A 22 -5.04 7.35 10.82
CA GLY A 22 -3.92 6.94 9.99
C GLY A 22 -3.92 7.75 8.71
N PHE A 23 -2.74 7.87 8.11
CA PHE A 23 -2.58 8.39 6.76
C PHE A 23 -2.41 7.21 5.81
N GLU A 24 -3.11 7.25 4.68
CA GLU A 24 -2.85 6.35 3.57
C GLU A 24 -2.21 7.16 2.45
N GLY A 25 -1.04 6.70 2.00
CA GLY A 25 -0.33 7.30 0.87
C GLY A 25 -0.98 6.87 -0.44
N PHE A 26 -1.41 7.85 -1.23
CA PHE A 26 -1.95 7.63 -2.56
C PHE A 26 -0.99 8.14 -3.63
N THR A 27 -0.71 7.29 -4.61
CA THR A 27 -0.14 7.73 -5.88
C THR A 27 -1.26 8.25 -6.77
N PRO A 28 -0.99 9.18 -7.70
CA PRO A 28 -2.00 9.74 -8.61
C PRO A 28 -2.83 8.66 -9.34
N GLU A 29 -2.20 7.56 -9.77
CA GLU A 29 -2.85 6.45 -10.48
C GLU A 29 -3.31 5.33 -9.54
N ARG A 30 -3.06 5.44 -8.24
CA ARG A 30 -3.32 4.38 -7.22
C ARG A 30 -2.57 3.07 -7.48
N LEU A 31 -1.49 3.14 -8.27
CA LEU A 31 -0.59 2.02 -8.53
C LEU A 31 0.67 2.12 -7.67
N PRO A 32 1.32 0.99 -7.32
CA PRO A 32 2.57 1.04 -6.59
C PRO A 32 3.67 1.74 -7.37
N TYR A 33 4.40 2.62 -6.70
CA TYR A 33 5.65 3.20 -7.21
C TYR A 33 6.80 2.48 -6.53
N ILE A 34 7.55 1.67 -7.29
CA ILE A 34 8.61 0.81 -6.77
C ILE A 34 9.80 0.89 -7.71
N GLY A 35 10.99 1.19 -7.18
CA GLY A 35 12.19 1.28 -8.01
C GLY A 35 13.35 1.98 -7.34
N GLU A 36 14.43 2.10 -8.09
CA GLU A 36 15.61 2.87 -7.71
C GLU A 36 15.36 4.38 -7.95
N VAL A 37 15.92 5.23 -7.10
CA VAL A 37 15.82 6.69 -7.26
C VAL A 37 16.71 7.15 -8.41
N GLU A 38 16.14 7.86 -9.37
CA GLU A 38 16.75 8.25 -10.67
C GLU A 38 18.11 8.99 -10.58
N ASN A 39 18.50 9.49 -9.41
CA ASN A 39 19.77 10.20 -9.21
C ASN A 39 20.56 9.74 -7.97
N HIS A 40 20.15 8.63 -7.33
CA HIS A 40 20.79 8.14 -6.13
C HIS A 40 20.95 6.61 -6.19
N PRO A 41 22.01 6.11 -6.84
CA PRO A 41 22.25 4.69 -6.99
C PRO A 41 22.32 3.98 -5.64
N GLY A 42 21.67 2.82 -5.53
CA GLY A 42 21.56 2.03 -4.30
C GLY A 42 20.44 2.47 -3.35
N ILE A 43 19.71 3.55 -3.65
CA ILE A 43 18.53 3.98 -2.88
C ILE A 43 17.27 3.56 -3.62
N TYR A 44 16.40 2.83 -2.93
CA TYR A 44 15.14 2.34 -3.47
C TYR A 44 13.94 2.84 -2.66
N TYR A 45 12.81 2.98 -3.34
CA TYR A 45 11.52 3.26 -2.72
C TYR A 45 10.51 2.16 -3.06
N ALA A 46 9.57 1.94 -2.15
CA ALA A 46 8.41 1.07 -2.37
C ALA A 46 7.18 1.70 -1.72
N VAL A 47 6.40 2.40 -2.54
CA VAL A 47 5.15 3.02 -2.15
C VAL A 47 4.02 2.21 -2.75
N THR A 48 3.12 1.67 -1.92
CA THR A 48 2.04 0.80 -2.40
C THR A 48 0.95 1.56 -3.17
N GLY A 49 0.81 2.86 -2.95
CA GLY A 49 -0.15 3.73 -3.66
C GLY A 49 -1.63 3.51 -3.31
N PHE A 50 -1.99 2.34 -2.80
CA PHE A 50 -3.26 2.00 -2.16
C PHE A 50 -3.16 0.61 -1.50
N CYS A 51 -4.05 0.27 -0.56
CA CYS A 51 -4.20 -1.10 -0.05
C CYS A 51 -2.91 -1.70 0.56
N GLY A 52 -2.05 -0.88 1.18
CA GLY A 52 -0.72 -1.32 1.63
C GLY A 52 -0.73 -2.52 2.57
N TYR A 53 -1.79 -2.67 3.38
CA TYR A 53 -1.99 -3.84 4.24
C TYR A 53 -2.11 -5.15 3.44
N ALA A 54 -2.83 -5.12 2.31
CA ALA A 54 -3.07 -6.31 1.49
C ALA A 54 -1.92 -6.57 0.51
N ILE A 55 -1.40 -5.52 -0.15
CA ILE A 55 -0.41 -5.68 -1.24
C ILE A 55 1.04 -5.46 -0.81
N GLY A 56 1.28 -5.03 0.43
CA GLY A 56 2.62 -4.78 0.98
C GLY A 56 3.61 -5.93 0.74
N PRO A 57 3.24 -7.21 0.99
CA PRO A 57 4.12 -8.33 0.72
C PRO A 57 4.49 -8.48 -0.77
N ALA A 58 3.55 -8.24 -1.68
CA ALA A 58 3.81 -8.29 -3.12
C ALA A 58 4.68 -7.12 -3.58
N ALA A 59 4.44 -5.92 -3.06
CA ALA A 59 5.27 -4.75 -3.30
C ALA A 59 6.72 -4.96 -2.81
N ALA A 60 6.89 -5.57 -1.64
CA ALA A 60 8.21 -5.92 -1.11
C ALA A 60 8.91 -6.99 -1.97
N ALA A 61 8.19 -8.01 -2.44
CA ALA A 61 8.75 -9.01 -3.34
C ALA A 61 9.23 -8.38 -4.67
N HIS A 62 8.50 -7.38 -5.18
CA HIS A 62 8.91 -6.64 -6.36
C HIS A 62 10.15 -5.77 -6.10
N LEU A 63 10.19 -5.05 -4.97
CA LEU A 63 11.34 -4.26 -4.56
C LEU A 63 12.62 -5.11 -4.46
N ILE A 64 12.55 -6.31 -3.88
CA ILE A 64 13.70 -7.21 -3.75
C ILE A 64 14.27 -7.57 -5.14
N LYS A 65 13.41 -7.74 -6.14
CA LYS A 65 13.84 -8.01 -7.52
C LYS A 65 14.50 -6.80 -8.15
N CYS A 66 13.95 -5.59 -7.95
CA CYS A 66 14.58 -4.35 -8.38
C CYS A 66 16.01 -4.21 -7.80
N ILE A 67 16.19 -4.53 -6.51
CA ILE A 67 17.51 -4.51 -5.84
C ILE A 67 18.49 -5.51 -6.46
N LYS A 68 17.99 -6.65 -6.96
CA LYS A 68 18.80 -7.66 -7.65
C LYS A 68 19.06 -7.36 -9.12
N GLY A 69 18.48 -6.29 -9.67
CA GLY A 69 18.53 -6.00 -11.11
C GLY A 69 17.69 -6.97 -11.95
N GLU A 70 16.69 -7.61 -11.35
CA GLU A 70 15.76 -8.52 -12.03
C GLU A 70 14.53 -7.74 -12.53
N GLU A 71 14.16 -7.90 -13.81
CA GLU A 71 12.90 -7.35 -14.33
C GLU A 71 11.68 -8.13 -13.82
N TYR A 72 10.58 -7.41 -13.59
CA TYR A 72 9.29 -8.00 -13.19
C TYR A 72 8.21 -7.89 -14.25
N PHE A 73 8.16 -6.76 -14.97
CA PHE A 73 7.22 -6.52 -16.06
C PHE A 73 8.01 -6.22 -17.34
N ASN A 74 8.22 -7.24 -18.18
CA ASN A 74 8.56 -7.02 -19.58
C ASN A 74 7.27 -6.69 -20.33
N VAL A 75 6.75 -5.47 -20.14
CA VAL A 75 5.72 -4.97 -21.05
C VAL A 75 6.48 -4.43 -22.24
N ALA A 76 6.50 -5.20 -23.33
CA ALA A 76 6.99 -4.71 -24.61
C ALA A 76 6.27 -3.39 -24.90
N SER A 77 7.00 -2.28 -24.78
CA SER A 77 6.53 -0.96 -25.15
C SER A 77 6.22 -1.00 -26.65
N THR A 78 4.93 -1.10 -26.97
CA THR A 78 4.41 -0.93 -28.33
C THR A 78 4.45 0.55 -28.69
#